data_AF-A0A1V2IKB1-F1
#
_entry.id   AF-A0A1V2IKB1-F1
#
_cell.length_a   1.000
_cell.length_b   1.000
_cell.length_c   1.000
_cell.angle_alpha   90.00
_cell.angle_beta   90.00
_cell.angle_gamma   90.00
#
_symmetry.space_group_name_H-M   'P 1'
#
loop_
_entity.id
_entity.type
_entity.pdbx_description
1 polymer ?
#
loop_
_entity_poly.entity_id
_entity_poly.type
_entity_poly.pdbx_seq_one_letter_code
_entity_poly.pdbx_strand_id
1 'polypeptide(L)'
;MGASTAGARDTAIAGPDGGLAGPPAQTGLPPDAFPGAEFEPFGLDDVLAVLDLAGDATPPLPVRTLRSLHGGVLAAQQLAQQIVLAERLAPSKSTQTLHTVFPNPSRWDAPLDVDVEWLQSGRTFANLALTFRQAGRAISRGDVLLGADEPDFVRHEATPPAPIDGPAAARPVDYPLLPWEVRLAPGPRPYSLDVWQRIPGVSADPALARGLLAFASEPWTGHHVANSHVQRGTATLAPGERLAAAVLAETVTFVEDLDVREWHLLRVESPHAGRGRYLGHGRVHTADGRLCAVFECLGMLRATAIT
;
A
#
# COMPACT_ATOMS: atom_id res chain seq x y z
N MET A 1 9.15 49.09 -16.69
CA MET A 1 9.17 50.27 -15.78
C MET A 1 7.79 50.34 -15.12
N GLY A 2 7.57 50.07 -13.83
CA GLY A 2 8.50 49.84 -12.71
C GLY A 2 9.19 51.13 -12.26
N ALA A 3 9.20 51.55 -10.98
CA ALA A 3 8.69 50.94 -9.72
C ALA A 3 8.32 52.08 -8.71
N SER A 4 7.82 51.88 -7.48
CA SER A 4 7.62 50.65 -6.67
C SER A 4 6.19 50.61 -6.04
N THR A 5 5.85 50.44 -4.75
CA THR A 5 6.57 50.38 -3.44
C THR A 5 5.73 49.56 -2.42
N ALA A 6 6.31 49.21 -1.25
CA ALA A 6 5.71 48.31 -0.24
C ALA A 6 4.60 48.93 0.66
N GLY A 7 3.80 48.07 1.28
CA GLY A 7 2.72 48.46 2.21
C GLY A 7 2.09 47.28 2.99
N ALA A 8 2.89 46.37 3.54
CA ALA A 8 2.37 45.25 4.34
C ALA A 8 1.79 45.74 5.69
N ARG A 9 0.67 45.17 6.10
CA ARG A 9 0.15 45.24 7.48
C ARG A 9 -0.33 43.87 7.94
N ASP A 10 0.62 43.13 8.48
CA ASP A 10 0.36 42.04 9.41
C ASP A 10 -0.15 42.64 10.74
N THR A 11 -1.13 42.01 11.36
CA THR A 11 -1.66 42.36 12.69
C THR A 11 -2.06 41.11 13.47
N ALA A 12 -1.08 40.25 13.74
CA ALA A 12 -1.19 39.25 14.78
C ALA A 12 -1.46 39.92 16.15
N ILE A 13 -2.57 39.56 16.81
CA ILE A 13 -2.82 39.89 18.22
C ILE A 13 -2.34 38.72 19.06
N ALA A 14 -1.12 38.83 19.60
CA ALA A 14 -0.56 37.82 20.48
C ALA A 14 -1.08 37.99 21.92
N GLY A 15 -1.81 36.99 22.42
CA GLY A 15 -2.02 36.80 23.85
C GLY A 15 -0.81 36.06 24.48
N PRO A 16 -0.57 36.17 25.81
CA PRO A 16 0.62 35.59 26.44
C PRO A 16 0.66 34.05 26.39
N ASP A 17 -0.50 33.40 26.47
CA ASP A 17 -0.63 31.94 26.47
C ASP A 17 -0.87 31.42 25.03
N GLY A 18 0.20 31.39 24.23
CA GLY A 18 0.19 31.04 22.80
C GLY A 18 -0.15 29.59 22.44
N GLY A 19 -0.98 28.90 23.23
CA GLY A 19 -1.50 27.58 22.90
C GLY A 19 -2.50 27.65 21.75
N LEU A 20 -2.08 27.26 20.55
CA LEU A 20 -3.01 27.00 19.45
C LEU A 20 -3.93 25.84 19.83
N ALA A 21 -5.13 26.17 20.32
CA ALA A 21 -6.21 25.21 20.50
C ALA A 21 -6.51 24.59 19.13
N GLY A 22 -6.10 23.32 18.95
CA GLY A 22 -6.37 22.59 17.72
C GLY A 22 -7.87 22.53 17.45
N PRO A 23 -8.30 22.42 16.18
CA PRO A 23 -9.70 22.17 15.87
C PRO A 23 -10.16 20.92 16.64
N PRO A 24 -11.42 20.90 17.13
CA PRO A 24 -11.92 19.79 17.93
C PRO A 24 -11.72 18.49 17.15
N ALA A 25 -11.09 17.51 17.78
CA ALA A 25 -10.75 16.24 17.15
C ALA A 25 -12.04 15.55 16.68
N GLN A 26 -12.32 15.66 15.38
CA GLN A 26 -13.43 14.93 14.79
C GLN A 26 -13.13 13.44 14.92
N THR A 27 -14.17 12.66 15.21
CA THR A 27 -14.15 11.23 14.89
C THR A 27 -13.71 11.04 13.42
N GLY A 28 -13.07 9.91 13.11
CA GLY A 28 -12.55 9.64 11.77
C GLY A 28 -13.64 9.62 10.68
N LEU A 29 -13.27 9.20 9.47
CA LEU A 29 -14.22 9.04 8.36
C LEU A 29 -15.49 8.30 8.85
N PRO A 30 -16.70 8.83 8.58
CA PRO A 30 -17.93 8.20 9.03
C PRO A 30 -18.12 6.84 8.33
N PRO A 31 -18.89 5.90 8.91
CA PRO A 31 -18.97 4.52 8.40
C PRO A 31 -19.44 4.39 6.95
N ASP A 32 -20.19 5.38 6.46
CA ASP A 32 -20.74 5.50 5.10
C ASP A 32 -19.84 6.27 4.11
N ALA A 33 -18.67 6.74 4.54
CA ALA A 33 -17.72 7.44 3.67
C ALA A 33 -17.19 6.56 2.52
N PHE A 34 -17.26 5.23 2.69
CA PHE A 34 -16.91 4.21 1.70
C PHE A 34 -18.18 3.41 1.30
N PRO A 35 -18.28 2.94 0.04
CA PRO A 35 -19.43 2.16 -0.41
C PRO A 35 -19.43 0.73 0.18
N GLY A 36 -20.62 0.25 0.58
CA GLY A 36 -20.88 -1.14 0.97
C GLY A 36 -21.17 -1.34 2.46
N ALA A 37 -22.45 -1.32 2.85
CA ALA A 37 -22.87 -1.50 4.24
C ALA A 37 -23.06 -2.97 4.69
N GLU A 38 -23.17 -3.91 3.74
CA GLU A 38 -23.30 -5.35 4.01
C GLU A 38 -22.08 -6.09 3.45
N PHE A 39 -21.07 -6.28 4.30
CA PHE A 39 -19.81 -6.92 3.97
C PHE A 39 -19.58 -8.16 4.82
N GLU A 40 -19.28 -9.26 4.15
CA GLU A 40 -18.68 -10.44 4.76
C GLU A 40 -17.18 -10.37 4.42
N PRO A 41 -16.29 -10.17 5.41
CA PRO A 41 -14.87 -10.02 5.16
C PRO A 41 -14.26 -11.35 4.69
N PHE A 42 -13.31 -11.26 3.74
CA PHE A 42 -12.54 -12.41 3.31
C PHE A 42 -11.50 -12.80 4.38
N GLY A 43 -11.27 -14.11 4.54
CA GLY A 43 -10.31 -14.65 5.49
C GLY A 43 -8.88 -14.71 4.94
N LEU A 44 -7.91 -15.10 5.78
CA LEU A 44 -6.55 -15.38 5.32
C LEU A 44 -6.53 -16.48 4.25
N ASP A 45 -7.36 -17.51 4.40
CA ASP A 45 -7.47 -18.61 3.44
C ASP A 45 -7.92 -18.13 2.05
N ASP A 46 -8.78 -17.11 1.96
CA ASP A 46 -9.16 -16.49 0.68
C ASP A 46 -7.98 -15.72 0.05
N VAL A 47 -7.20 -14.99 0.86
CA VAL A 47 -5.98 -14.31 0.39
C VAL A 47 -4.96 -15.32 -0.12
N LEU A 48 -4.78 -16.44 0.59
CA LEU A 48 -3.92 -17.54 0.15
C LEU A 48 -4.47 -18.18 -1.13
N ALA A 49 -5.79 -18.39 -1.24
CA ALA A 49 -6.42 -18.94 -2.44
C ALA A 49 -6.26 -18.04 -3.67
N VAL A 50 -6.21 -16.71 -3.56
CA VAL A 50 -5.92 -15.84 -4.72
C VAL A 50 -4.43 -15.75 -5.06
N LEU A 51 -3.53 -16.18 -4.17
CA LEU A 51 -2.08 -16.25 -4.38
C LEU A 51 -1.57 -17.66 -4.76
N ASP A 52 -2.42 -18.68 -4.68
CA ASP A 52 -2.22 -20.01 -5.28
C ASP A 52 -2.22 -19.91 -6.82
N LEU A 53 -1.05 -19.55 -7.37
CA LEU A 53 -0.80 -19.34 -8.80
C LEU A 53 0.24 -20.33 -9.33
N ALA A 54 -0.06 -20.96 -10.47
CA ALA A 54 0.82 -21.92 -11.14
C ALA A 54 1.77 -21.22 -12.14
N GLY A 55 3.06 -21.60 -12.14
CA GLY A 55 4.10 -21.01 -12.99
C GLY A 55 4.40 -21.78 -14.28
N ASP A 56 3.77 -22.93 -14.50
CA ASP A 56 3.96 -23.82 -15.66
C ASP A 56 2.88 -23.66 -16.75
N ALA A 57 1.83 -22.89 -16.48
CA ALA A 57 0.72 -22.67 -17.39
C ALA A 57 1.04 -21.64 -18.50
N THR A 58 0.41 -21.83 -19.67
CA THR A 58 0.57 -20.94 -20.84
C THR A 58 -0.37 -19.73 -20.76
N PRO A 59 0.14 -18.48 -20.81
CA PRO A 59 -0.70 -17.27 -20.80
C PRO A 59 -1.64 -17.15 -22.02
N PRO A 60 -2.78 -16.43 -21.92
CA PRO A 60 -3.25 -15.69 -20.73
C PRO A 60 -3.72 -16.62 -19.61
N LEU A 61 -3.34 -16.30 -18.36
CA LEU A 61 -3.64 -17.12 -17.19
C LEU A 61 -4.88 -16.59 -16.46
N PRO A 62 -5.94 -17.40 -16.25
CA PRO A 62 -7.07 -16.98 -15.43
C PRO A 62 -6.65 -16.96 -13.95
N VAL A 63 -6.94 -15.87 -13.25
CA VAL A 63 -6.59 -15.67 -11.83
C VAL A 63 -7.81 -15.36 -10.98
N ARG A 64 -7.78 -15.78 -9.71
CA ARG A 64 -8.89 -15.62 -8.76
C ARG A 64 -8.93 -14.19 -8.20
N THR A 65 -10.09 -13.76 -7.73
CA THR A 65 -10.35 -12.41 -7.18
C THR A 65 -11.01 -12.46 -5.80
N LEU A 66 -10.58 -11.59 -4.89
CA LEU A 66 -11.23 -11.35 -3.60
C LEU A 66 -12.48 -10.49 -3.78
N ARG A 67 -13.53 -10.78 -3.00
CA ARG A 67 -14.72 -9.93 -2.90
C ARG A 67 -14.34 -8.56 -2.35
N SER A 68 -14.69 -7.47 -3.04
CA SER A 68 -14.28 -6.11 -2.67
C SER A 68 -15.46 -5.18 -2.38
N LEU A 69 -15.34 -4.45 -1.26
CA LEU A 69 -16.20 -3.32 -0.88
C LEU A 69 -16.27 -2.24 -1.98
N HIS A 70 -15.13 -1.90 -2.59
CA HIS A 70 -15.05 -0.82 -3.58
C HIS A 70 -15.40 -1.28 -5.01
N GLY A 71 -16.01 -2.46 -5.17
CA GLY A 71 -16.55 -2.99 -6.44
C GLY A 71 -15.50 -3.51 -7.44
N GLY A 72 -14.29 -2.95 -7.44
CA GLY A 72 -13.16 -3.40 -8.26
C GLY A 72 -12.26 -4.42 -7.57
N VAL A 73 -11.39 -5.07 -8.34
CA VAL A 73 -10.30 -5.92 -7.83
C VAL A 73 -9.36 -5.05 -6.99
N LEU A 74 -8.93 -5.53 -5.81
CA LEU A 74 -8.02 -4.79 -4.92
C LEU A 74 -6.68 -4.48 -5.62
N ALA A 75 -6.05 -3.34 -5.30
CA ALA A 75 -4.70 -3.05 -5.80
C ALA A 75 -3.67 -3.94 -5.07
N ALA A 76 -3.74 -4.00 -3.73
CA ALA A 76 -3.01 -4.94 -2.87
C ALA A 76 -2.95 -6.39 -3.42
N GLN A 77 -4.10 -6.94 -3.84
CA GLN A 77 -4.19 -8.28 -4.41
C GLN A 77 -3.35 -8.41 -5.69
N GLN A 78 -3.45 -7.44 -6.61
CA GLN A 78 -2.74 -7.49 -7.89
C GLN A 78 -1.23 -7.38 -7.70
N LEU A 79 -0.76 -6.52 -6.78
CA LEU A 79 0.66 -6.42 -6.43
C LEU A 79 1.21 -7.77 -5.92
N ALA A 80 0.46 -8.40 -5.01
CA ALA A 80 0.82 -9.69 -4.45
C ALA A 80 0.81 -10.83 -5.50
N GLN A 81 -0.22 -10.87 -6.35
CA GLN A 81 -0.31 -11.85 -7.46
C GLN A 81 0.82 -11.65 -8.48
N GLN A 82 1.22 -10.40 -8.75
CA GLN A 82 2.34 -10.08 -9.64
C GLN A 82 3.67 -10.63 -9.13
N ILE A 83 3.98 -10.45 -7.85
CA ILE A 83 5.19 -10.99 -7.22
C ILE A 83 5.19 -12.51 -7.24
N VAL A 84 4.12 -13.14 -6.74
CA VAL A 84 4.07 -14.60 -6.62
C VAL A 84 4.19 -15.26 -8.00
N LEU A 85 3.45 -14.78 -9.00
CA LEU A 85 3.51 -15.31 -10.36
C LEU A 85 4.90 -15.12 -10.99
N ALA A 86 5.52 -13.95 -10.83
CA ALA A 86 6.86 -13.69 -11.37
C ALA A 86 7.92 -14.62 -10.77
N GLU A 87 7.85 -14.92 -9.47
CA GLU A 87 8.77 -15.85 -8.81
C GLU A 87 8.46 -17.32 -9.15
N ARG A 88 7.19 -17.71 -9.37
CA ARG A 88 6.85 -19.05 -9.91
C ARG A 88 7.38 -19.24 -11.34
N LEU A 89 7.36 -18.19 -12.15
CA LEU A 89 7.89 -18.16 -13.52
C LEU A 89 9.43 -18.15 -13.58
N ALA A 90 10.10 -17.74 -12.50
CA ALA A 90 11.56 -17.66 -12.40
C ALA A 90 12.09 -18.26 -11.08
N PRO A 91 11.87 -19.57 -10.79
CA PRO A 91 12.03 -20.17 -9.45
C PRO A 91 13.47 -20.28 -8.94
N SER A 92 14.44 -19.66 -9.61
CA SER A 92 15.82 -19.49 -9.15
C SER A 92 16.15 -18.03 -8.77
N LYS A 93 15.12 -17.18 -8.61
CA LYS A 93 15.23 -15.73 -8.43
C LYS A 93 14.12 -15.20 -7.50
N SER A 94 14.47 -14.20 -6.71
CA SER A 94 13.58 -13.41 -5.86
C SER A 94 13.20 -12.09 -6.55
N THR A 95 12.07 -11.47 -6.19
CA THR A 95 11.70 -10.14 -6.71
C THR A 95 12.54 -9.07 -6.04
N GLN A 96 13.32 -8.31 -6.82
CA GLN A 96 14.02 -7.12 -6.31
C GLN A 96 13.08 -5.91 -6.28
N THR A 97 12.29 -5.70 -7.35
CA THR A 97 11.34 -4.60 -7.41
C THR A 97 10.20 -4.87 -8.37
N LEU A 98 9.02 -4.36 -8.01
CA LEU A 98 7.79 -4.30 -8.80
C LEU A 98 7.40 -2.83 -8.95
N HIS A 99 7.09 -2.38 -10.17
CA HIS A 99 6.38 -1.13 -10.41
C HIS A 99 5.08 -1.41 -11.18
N THR A 100 3.93 -1.09 -10.57
CA THR A 100 2.61 -1.36 -11.14
C THR A 100 1.78 -0.10 -11.32
N VAL A 101 1.16 0.04 -12.49
CA VAL A 101 0.18 1.09 -12.80
C VAL A 101 -1.24 0.51 -12.93
N PHE A 102 -2.23 1.28 -12.51
CA PHE A 102 -3.66 0.91 -12.49
C PHE A 102 -4.47 1.83 -13.42
N PRO A 103 -4.35 1.69 -14.77
CA PRO A 103 -4.87 2.67 -15.72
C PRO A 103 -6.40 2.70 -15.84
N ASN A 104 -7.11 1.64 -15.43
CA ASN A 104 -8.52 1.45 -15.73
C ASN A 104 -9.29 0.81 -14.56
N PRO A 105 -10.56 1.18 -14.33
CA PRO A 105 -11.41 0.54 -13.33
C PRO A 105 -11.68 -0.93 -13.69
N SER A 106 -11.82 -1.74 -12.66
CA SER A 106 -12.07 -3.19 -12.69
C SER A 106 -13.36 -3.56 -11.98
N ARG A 107 -13.74 -4.84 -12.02
CA ARG A 107 -14.83 -5.46 -11.25
C ARG A 107 -14.31 -6.72 -10.57
N TRP A 108 -14.55 -6.88 -9.26
CA TRP A 108 -14.11 -8.09 -8.56
C TRP A 108 -14.85 -9.36 -9.01
N ASP A 109 -16.08 -9.21 -9.49
CA ASP A 109 -16.99 -10.30 -9.91
C ASP A 109 -16.91 -10.64 -11.41
N ALA A 110 -15.98 -10.02 -12.16
CA ALA A 110 -15.74 -10.30 -13.57
C ALA A 110 -14.45 -11.13 -13.76
N PRO A 111 -14.37 -12.02 -14.77
CA PRO A 111 -13.16 -12.77 -15.07
C PRO A 111 -11.93 -11.87 -15.20
N LEU A 112 -10.80 -12.38 -14.70
CA LEU A 112 -9.52 -11.68 -14.65
C LEU A 112 -8.43 -12.60 -15.20
N ASP A 113 -7.78 -12.17 -16.26
CA ASP A 113 -6.70 -12.91 -16.94
C ASP A 113 -5.39 -12.11 -16.83
N VAL A 114 -4.22 -12.78 -16.85
CA VAL A 114 -2.91 -12.11 -16.90
C VAL A 114 -2.07 -12.57 -18.10
N ASP A 115 -1.61 -11.60 -18.90
CA ASP A 115 -0.58 -11.79 -19.91
C ASP A 115 0.82 -11.70 -19.26
N VAL A 116 1.76 -12.49 -19.78
CA VAL A 116 3.19 -12.43 -19.41
C VAL A 116 4.03 -11.99 -20.62
N GLU A 117 4.82 -10.92 -20.46
CA GLU A 117 5.75 -10.41 -21.47
C GLU A 117 7.17 -10.44 -20.92
N TRP A 118 8.02 -11.37 -21.39
CA TRP A 118 9.42 -11.44 -20.97
C TRP A 118 10.26 -10.39 -21.71
N LEU A 119 10.85 -9.45 -20.95
CA LEU A 119 11.80 -8.46 -21.47
C LEU A 119 13.24 -9.00 -21.46
N GLN A 120 13.59 -9.81 -20.46
CA GLN A 120 14.78 -10.67 -20.46
C GLN A 120 14.65 -11.84 -19.47
N SER A 121 15.38 -12.93 -19.71
CA SER A 121 15.62 -13.98 -18.72
C SER A 121 17.07 -14.47 -18.82
N GLY A 122 17.91 -14.01 -17.88
CA GLY A 122 19.33 -14.32 -17.80
C GLY A 122 19.67 -15.19 -16.58
N ARG A 123 20.98 -15.36 -16.33
CA ARG A 123 21.47 -16.14 -15.17
C ARG A 123 21.17 -15.43 -13.85
N THR A 124 21.77 -14.27 -13.60
CA THR A 124 21.54 -13.47 -12.38
C THR A 124 20.19 -12.75 -12.44
N PHE A 125 19.91 -11.95 -13.47
CA PHE A 125 18.67 -11.17 -13.56
C PHE A 125 17.64 -11.76 -14.52
N ALA A 126 16.37 -11.50 -14.25
CA ALA A 126 15.27 -11.64 -15.19
C ALA A 126 14.31 -10.44 -15.05
N ASN A 127 13.61 -10.08 -16.11
CA ASN A 127 12.68 -8.97 -16.11
C ASN A 127 11.50 -9.29 -17.03
N LEU A 128 10.29 -9.14 -16.50
CA LEU A 128 9.06 -9.51 -17.18
C LEU A 128 7.94 -8.56 -16.76
N ALA A 129 6.98 -8.34 -17.64
CA ALA A 129 5.79 -7.55 -17.37
C ALA A 129 4.55 -8.44 -17.26
N LEU A 130 3.71 -8.16 -16.28
CA LEU A 130 2.46 -8.86 -16.01
C LEU A 130 1.29 -7.89 -16.23
N THR A 131 0.51 -8.12 -17.29
CA THR A 131 -0.62 -7.25 -17.66
C THR A 131 -1.94 -7.96 -17.35
N PHE A 132 -2.63 -7.50 -16.30
CA PHE A 132 -3.90 -8.06 -15.84
C PHE A 132 -5.05 -7.42 -16.63
N ARG A 133 -5.99 -8.23 -17.15
CA ARG A 133 -7.05 -7.81 -18.07
C ARG A 133 -8.42 -8.31 -17.63
N GLN A 134 -9.44 -7.50 -17.94
CA GLN A 134 -10.83 -7.93 -17.95
C GLN A 134 -11.44 -7.56 -19.31
N ALA A 135 -12.08 -8.52 -19.99
CA ALA A 135 -12.59 -8.35 -21.36
C ALA A 135 -11.55 -7.74 -22.34
N GLY A 136 -10.28 -8.20 -22.26
CA GLY A 136 -9.16 -7.72 -23.09
C GLY A 136 -8.58 -6.35 -22.70
N ARG A 137 -9.26 -5.57 -21.85
CA ARG A 137 -8.83 -4.25 -21.35
C ARG A 137 -7.94 -4.42 -20.12
N ALA A 138 -6.71 -3.93 -20.19
CA ALA A 138 -5.78 -3.98 -19.06
C ALA A 138 -6.30 -3.14 -17.88
N ILE A 139 -6.45 -3.75 -16.70
CA ILE A 139 -6.82 -3.08 -15.45
C ILE A 139 -5.58 -2.68 -14.63
N SER A 140 -4.50 -3.45 -14.75
CA SER A 140 -3.17 -3.09 -14.26
C SER A 140 -2.07 -3.67 -15.16
N ARG A 141 -0.88 -3.07 -15.09
CA ARG A 141 0.36 -3.65 -15.62
C ARG A 141 1.46 -3.41 -14.59
N GLY A 142 2.20 -4.47 -14.25
CA GLY A 142 3.37 -4.42 -13.40
C GLY A 142 4.61 -4.89 -14.15
N ASP A 143 5.68 -4.09 -14.14
CA ASP A 143 6.99 -4.50 -14.64
C ASP A 143 7.83 -4.98 -13.44
N VAL A 144 8.33 -6.22 -13.49
CA VAL A 144 8.98 -6.93 -12.37
C VAL A 144 10.44 -7.21 -12.67
N LEU A 145 11.35 -6.81 -11.79
CA LEU A 145 12.78 -7.18 -11.85
C LEU A 145 13.08 -8.23 -10.79
N LEU A 146 13.66 -9.36 -11.22
CA LEU A 146 14.03 -10.47 -10.35
C LEU A 146 15.54 -10.73 -10.40
N GLY A 147 16.13 -11.08 -9.26
CA GLY A 147 17.56 -11.39 -9.09
C GLY A 147 17.75 -12.78 -8.49
N ALA A 148 18.82 -13.47 -8.87
CA ALA A 148 19.31 -14.62 -8.11
C ALA A 148 20.05 -14.12 -6.86
N ASP A 149 20.00 -14.88 -5.78
CA ASP A 149 20.70 -14.52 -4.55
C ASP A 149 22.22 -14.53 -4.77
N GLU A 150 22.90 -13.43 -4.42
CA GLU A 150 24.36 -13.26 -4.52
C GLU A 150 24.90 -12.77 -3.16
N PRO A 151 26.11 -13.17 -2.74
CA PRO A 151 26.64 -12.84 -1.41
C PRO A 151 27.11 -11.38 -1.31
N ASP A 152 26.96 -10.78 -0.13
CA ASP A 152 27.41 -9.40 0.18
C ASP A 152 28.88 -9.17 -0.22
N PHE A 153 29.10 -8.34 -1.25
CA PHE A 153 30.42 -7.75 -1.52
C PHE A 153 30.71 -6.57 -0.57
N VAL A 154 29.68 -5.79 -0.25
CA VAL A 154 29.70 -4.70 0.74
C VAL A 154 28.35 -4.63 1.43
N ARG A 155 28.34 -4.46 2.75
CA ARG A 155 27.12 -4.28 3.54
C ARG A 155 27.15 -2.96 4.29
N HIS A 156 26.04 -2.22 4.26
CA HIS A 156 25.80 -1.09 5.13
C HIS A 156 24.29 -0.99 5.39
N GLU A 157 23.92 -0.64 6.62
CA GLU A 157 22.52 -0.45 7.00
C GLU A 157 22.38 0.97 7.58
N ALA A 158 21.27 1.64 7.27
CA ALA A 158 20.96 2.91 7.90
C ALA A 158 20.65 2.67 9.38
N THR A 159 21.13 3.56 10.27
CA THR A 159 20.81 3.51 11.70
C THR A 159 19.30 3.31 11.88
N PRO A 160 18.85 2.25 12.59
CA PRO A 160 17.43 2.01 12.75
C PRO A 160 16.71 3.26 13.26
N PRO A 161 15.60 3.69 12.62
CA PRO A 161 14.86 4.86 13.08
C PRO A 161 14.41 4.66 14.53
N ALA A 162 14.35 5.76 15.29
CA ALA A 162 14.20 5.75 16.75
C ALA A 162 13.19 4.70 17.25
N PRO A 163 13.53 3.97 18.34
CA PRO A 163 12.76 2.81 18.78
C PRO A 163 11.31 3.21 19.02
N ILE A 164 10.41 2.55 18.30
CA ILE A 164 8.99 2.55 18.63
C ILE A 164 8.82 1.58 19.79
N ASP A 165 8.01 1.95 20.77
CA ASP A 165 7.52 1.00 21.77
C ASP A 165 6.86 -0.17 21.02
N GLY A 166 7.43 -1.37 21.14
CA GLY A 166 7.14 -2.51 20.27
C GLY A 166 5.66 -2.92 20.23
N PRO A 167 5.26 -3.93 19.45
CA PRO A 167 3.86 -4.24 19.15
C PRO A 167 2.94 -4.41 20.38
N ALA A 168 3.48 -4.69 21.57
CA ALA A 168 2.75 -4.64 22.84
C ALA A 168 2.13 -3.28 23.20
N ALA A 169 2.75 -2.15 22.80
CA ALA A 169 2.28 -0.78 23.06
C ALA A 169 1.42 -0.19 21.94
N ALA A 170 1.50 -0.74 20.73
CA ALA A 170 0.65 -0.34 19.61
C ALA A 170 -0.80 -0.83 19.80
N ARG A 171 -1.77 0.01 19.44
CA ARG A 171 -3.20 -0.28 19.61
C ARG A 171 -3.65 -1.34 18.59
N PRO A 172 -4.20 -2.50 19.00
CA PRO A 172 -4.73 -3.47 18.04
C PRO A 172 -5.88 -2.89 17.23
N VAL A 173 -5.96 -3.30 15.97
CA VAL A 173 -7.07 -2.98 15.06
C VAL A 173 -7.54 -4.24 14.35
N ASP A 174 -8.85 -4.33 14.18
CA ASP A 174 -9.44 -5.09 13.08
C ASP A 174 -9.34 -4.21 11.82
N TYR A 175 -8.97 -4.80 10.68
CA TYR A 175 -8.78 -4.09 9.42
C TYR A 175 -9.39 -4.92 8.28
N PRO A 176 -10.59 -4.58 7.76
CA PRO A 176 -11.38 -5.47 6.90
C PRO A 176 -10.76 -5.91 5.55
N LEU A 177 -9.58 -5.41 5.19
CA LEU A 177 -8.81 -5.84 4.01
C LEU A 177 -7.58 -6.68 4.35
N LEU A 178 -7.21 -6.81 5.63
CA LEU A 178 -5.98 -7.46 6.09
C LEU A 178 -6.35 -8.46 7.20
N PRO A 179 -6.76 -9.69 6.85
CA PRO A 179 -7.29 -10.68 7.78
C PRO A 179 -6.19 -11.38 8.61
N TRP A 180 -5.39 -10.57 9.32
CA TRP A 180 -4.29 -10.99 10.18
C TRP A 180 -4.05 -9.97 11.31
N GLU A 181 -3.05 -10.21 12.17
CA GLU A 181 -2.83 -9.34 13.32
C GLU A 181 -2.20 -8.01 12.91
N VAL A 182 -2.93 -6.91 13.13
CA VAL A 182 -2.46 -5.54 12.88
C VAL A 182 -2.59 -4.68 14.14
N ARG A 183 -1.61 -3.80 14.38
CA ARG A 183 -1.61 -2.82 15.47
C ARG A 183 -1.08 -1.48 14.99
N LEU A 184 -1.71 -0.38 15.40
CA LEU A 184 -1.36 0.97 14.99
C LEU A 184 -0.74 1.78 16.12
N ALA A 185 0.34 2.47 15.81
CA ALA A 185 0.91 3.56 16.60
C ALA A 185 0.92 4.86 15.76
N PRO A 186 0.78 6.04 16.38
CA PRO A 186 0.98 7.31 15.67
C PRO A 186 2.44 7.38 15.20
N GLY A 187 2.67 7.69 13.92
CA GLY A 187 4.02 7.84 13.41
C GLY A 187 4.72 9.10 13.97
N PRO A 188 6.05 9.20 13.85
CA PRO A 188 6.86 10.25 14.50
C PRO A 188 6.67 11.66 13.94
N ARG A 189 5.81 11.85 12.93
CA ARG A 189 5.52 13.12 12.25
C ARG A 189 4.03 13.26 11.90
N PRO A 190 3.50 14.49 11.70
CA PRO A 190 2.23 14.69 11.02
C PRO A 190 2.18 13.92 9.69
N TYR A 191 1.02 13.34 9.36
CA TYR A 191 0.82 12.51 8.17
C TYR A 191 1.73 11.27 8.09
N SER A 192 2.21 10.74 9.23
CA SER A 192 2.84 9.42 9.33
C SER A 192 2.13 8.46 10.31
N LEU A 193 2.26 7.16 10.07
CA LEU A 193 1.60 6.06 10.77
C LEU A 193 2.60 4.91 10.88
N ASP A 194 2.75 4.35 12.09
CA ASP A 194 3.58 3.17 12.30
C ASP A 194 2.64 1.96 12.50
N VAL A 195 2.72 1.01 11.57
CA VAL A 195 1.83 -0.16 11.48
C VAL A 195 2.62 -1.42 11.80
N TRP A 196 2.38 -2.00 12.97
CA TRP A 196 2.88 -3.33 13.30
C TRP A 196 1.95 -4.40 12.72
N GLN A 197 2.52 -5.42 12.07
CA GLN A 197 1.78 -6.54 11.50
C GLN A 197 2.48 -7.88 11.81
N ARG A 198 1.70 -8.97 11.80
CA ARG A 198 2.18 -10.33 11.58
C ARG A 198 1.08 -11.21 11.00
N ILE A 199 1.47 -12.21 10.21
CA ILE A 199 0.58 -13.11 9.48
C ILE A 199 0.79 -14.57 9.96
N PRO A 200 0.36 -14.92 11.19
CA PRO A 200 0.47 -16.28 11.69
C PRO A 200 -0.43 -17.21 10.88
N GLY A 201 0.10 -18.38 10.48
CA GLY A 201 -0.63 -19.41 9.74
C GLY A 201 -0.16 -19.63 8.30
N VAL A 202 0.64 -18.72 7.72
CA VAL A 202 1.20 -18.91 6.36
C VAL A 202 2.42 -19.83 6.34
N SER A 203 2.71 -20.39 5.17
CA SER A 203 3.90 -21.21 4.94
C SER A 203 5.19 -20.37 4.94
N ALA A 204 6.35 -21.03 5.08
CA ALA A 204 7.66 -20.40 4.98
C ALA A 204 8.12 -20.19 3.52
N ASP A 205 7.21 -19.83 2.63
CA ASP A 205 7.46 -19.63 1.19
C ASP A 205 7.87 -18.16 0.93
N PRO A 206 9.12 -17.89 0.47
CA PRO A 206 9.61 -16.53 0.29
C PRO A 206 8.83 -15.70 -0.74
N ALA A 207 8.30 -16.33 -1.79
CA ALA A 207 7.50 -15.63 -2.79
C ALA A 207 6.14 -15.22 -2.23
N LEU A 208 5.53 -16.09 -1.42
CA LEU A 208 4.30 -15.78 -0.68
C LEU A 208 4.54 -14.66 0.35
N ALA A 209 5.67 -14.69 1.06
CA ALA A 209 6.05 -13.64 2.01
C ALA A 209 6.22 -12.27 1.33
N ARG A 210 6.96 -12.19 0.21
CA ARG A 210 7.09 -10.95 -0.58
C ARG A 210 5.76 -10.50 -1.18
N GLY A 211 4.93 -11.44 -1.67
CA GLY A 211 3.58 -11.15 -2.15
C GLY A 211 2.69 -10.54 -1.08
N LEU A 212 2.63 -11.16 0.11
CA LEU A 212 1.85 -10.65 1.25
C LEU A 212 2.35 -9.29 1.75
N LEU A 213 3.65 -8.99 1.63
CA LEU A 213 4.18 -7.66 1.96
C LEU A 213 3.74 -6.56 1.00
N ALA A 214 3.63 -6.86 -0.30
CA ALA A 214 3.07 -5.93 -1.29
C ALA A 214 1.53 -5.87 -1.22
N PHE A 215 0.87 -6.90 -0.66
CA PHE A 215 -0.52 -6.78 -0.22
C PHE A 215 -0.63 -5.82 0.97
N ALA A 216 0.29 -5.94 1.93
CA ALA A 216 0.28 -5.19 3.18
C ALA A 216 0.65 -3.70 3.04
N SER A 217 1.32 -3.29 1.97
CA SER A 217 1.79 -1.91 1.75
C SER A 217 0.67 -0.94 1.33
N GLU A 218 -0.13 -1.35 0.34
CA GLU A 218 -1.11 -0.50 -0.35
C GLU A 218 -2.14 0.18 0.58
N PRO A 219 -2.89 -0.57 1.42
CA PRO A 219 -4.12 -0.04 2.01
C PRO A 219 -3.92 1.10 3.01
N TRP A 220 -2.70 1.32 3.48
CA TRP A 220 -2.39 2.33 4.51
C TRP A 220 -2.31 3.74 3.96
N THR A 221 -1.79 3.91 2.75
CA THR A 221 -1.37 5.24 2.27
C THR A 221 -2.56 6.17 2.08
N GLY A 222 -3.55 5.78 1.27
CA GLY A 222 -4.76 6.56 1.05
C GLY A 222 -5.65 6.71 2.28
N HIS A 223 -5.80 5.63 3.06
CA HIS A 223 -6.62 5.63 4.28
C HIS A 223 -6.03 6.53 5.38
N HIS A 224 -4.71 6.48 5.59
CA HIS A 224 -4.03 7.34 6.56
C HIS A 224 -4.08 8.82 6.16
N VAL A 225 -3.89 9.15 4.88
CA VAL A 225 -4.04 10.52 4.37
C VAL A 225 -5.45 11.04 4.64
N ALA A 226 -6.47 10.26 4.27
CA ALA A 226 -7.87 10.67 4.43
C ALA A 226 -8.24 10.87 5.91
N ASN A 227 -7.94 9.90 6.79
CA ASN A 227 -8.19 10.02 8.22
C ASN A 227 -7.40 11.17 8.85
N SER A 228 -6.12 11.33 8.51
CA SER A 228 -5.29 12.43 9.02
C SER A 228 -5.90 13.79 8.70
N HIS A 229 -6.44 13.99 7.50
CA HIS A 229 -7.04 15.25 7.11
C HIS A 229 -8.40 15.51 7.80
N VAL A 230 -9.23 14.48 7.99
CA VAL A 230 -10.53 14.58 8.68
C VAL A 230 -10.36 14.82 10.18
N GLN A 231 -9.52 14.04 10.86
CA GLN A 231 -9.22 14.21 12.30
C GLN A 231 -8.66 15.60 12.62
N ARG A 232 -7.94 16.21 11.66
CA ARG A 232 -7.39 17.58 11.77
C ARG A 232 -8.38 18.67 11.35
N GLY A 233 -9.60 18.33 10.92
CA GLY A 233 -10.59 19.29 10.40
C GLY A 233 -10.14 20.03 9.12
N THR A 234 -9.19 19.47 8.38
CA THR A 234 -8.65 20.06 7.14
C THR A 234 -9.33 19.52 5.87
N ALA A 235 -10.13 18.47 6.01
CA ALA A 235 -11.06 17.99 4.98
C ALA A 235 -12.37 17.55 5.65
N THR A 236 -13.47 17.72 4.94
CA THR A 236 -14.82 17.30 5.36
C THR A 236 -15.56 16.82 4.12
N LEU A 237 -16.42 15.80 4.26
CA LEU A 237 -17.40 15.45 3.23
C LEU A 237 -18.68 16.26 3.49
N ALA A 238 -19.27 16.85 2.46
CA ALA A 238 -20.58 17.48 2.57
C ALA A 238 -21.71 16.42 2.59
N PRO A 239 -22.91 16.74 3.10
CA PRO A 239 -24.05 15.83 3.03
C PRO A 239 -24.36 15.44 1.56
N GLY A 240 -24.35 14.13 1.28
CA GLY A 240 -24.49 13.61 -0.09
C GLY A 240 -23.16 13.44 -0.85
N GLU A 241 -22.00 13.67 -0.23
CA GLU A 241 -20.69 13.28 -0.76
C GLU A 241 -20.16 11.99 -0.11
N ARG A 242 -19.35 11.26 -0.88
CA ARG A 242 -18.56 10.10 -0.45
C ARG A 242 -17.11 10.25 -0.90
N LEU A 243 -16.21 9.48 -0.28
CA LEU A 243 -14.80 9.49 -0.60
C LEU A 243 -14.51 8.60 -1.82
N ALA A 244 -14.00 9.20 -2.90
CA ALA A 244 -13.44 8.49 -4.04
C ALA A 244 -11.93 8.35 -3.87
N ALA A 245 -11.49 7.14 -3.52
CA ALA A 245 -10.09 6.74 -3.44
C ALA A 245 -9.78 5.68 -4.50
N ALA A 246 -8.57 5.73 -5.08
CA ALA A 246 -8.02 4.67 -5.93
C ALA A 246 -6.50 4.77 -5.97
N VAL A 247 -5.79 3.65 -6.06
CA VAL A 247 -4.37 3.64 -6.41
C VAL A 247 -4.23 3.95 -7.90
N LEU A 248 -3.21 4.72 -8.28
CA LEU A 248 -2.87 5.02 -9.68
C LEU A 248 -1.59 4.30 -10.09
N ALA A 249 -0.60 4.25 -9.20
CA ALA A 249 0.58 3.42 -9.30
C ALA A 249 1.13 3.07 -7.91
N GLU A 250 1.75 1.90 -7.77
CA GLU A 250 2.53 1.54 -6.59
C GLU A 250 3.84 0.84 -7.00
N THR A 251 4.91 1.16 -6.28
CA THR A 251 6.24 0.55 -6.43
C THR A 251 6.61 -0.12 -5.11
N VAL A 252 7.06 -1.37 -5.15
CA VAL A 252 7.59 -2.09 -3.97
C VAL A 252 8.97 -2.64 -4.31
N THR A 253 9.96 -2.35 -3.47
CA THR A 253 11.34 -2.78 -3.65
C THR A 253 11.82 -3.52 -2.41
N PHE A 254 12.26 -4.76 -2.58
CA PHE A 254 12.81 -5.60 -1.53
C PHE A 254 14.32 -5.42 -1.48
N VAL A 255 14.86 -5.34 -0.27
CA VAL A 255 16.30 -5.20 -0.01
C VAL A 255 16.86 -6.35 0.82
N GLU A 256 16.04 -6.95 1.68
CA GLU A 256 16.40 -8.09 2.53
C GLU A 256 15.18 -8.99 2.79
N ASP A 257 15.41 -10.27 3.05
CA ASP A 257 14.34 -11.20 3.46
C ASP A 257 13.73 -10.87 4.83
N LEU A 258 12.42 -11.15 4.94
CA LEU A 258 11.58 -10.96 6.11
C LEU A 258 10.64 -12.16 6.30
N ASP A 259 10.54 -12.65 7.54
CA ASP A 259 9.49 -13.60 7.92
C ASP A 259 8.20 -12.85 8.31
N VAL A 260 7.19 -12.90 7.45
CA VAL A 260 5.89 -12.24 7.68
C VAL A 260 5.09 -12.83 8.84
N ARG A 261 5.45 -14.02 9.33
CA ARG A 261 4.80 -14.68 10.49
C ARG A 261 5.22 -14.04 11.81
N GLU A 262 6.39 -13.41 11.82
CA GLU A 262 6.90 -12.62 12.95
C GLU A 262 6.45 -11.16 12.87
N TRP A 263 6.56 -10.48 14.01
CA TRP A 263 6.24 -9.05 14.09
C TRP A 263 7.18 -8.23 13.21
N HIS A 264 6.58 -7.47 12.30
CA HIS A 264 7.25 -6.52 11.43
C HIS A 264 6.47 -5.20 11.40
N LEU A 265 7.12 -4.16 10.89
CA LEU A 265 6.71 -2.77 11.02
C LEU A 265 6.73 -2.08 9.65
N LEU A 266 5.59 -1.56 9.23
CA LEU A 266 5.49 -0.63 8.10
C LEU A 266 5.44 0.80 8.66
N ARG A 267 6.52 1.57 8.49
CA ARG A 267 6.53 3.00 8.77
C ARG A 267 6.05 3.75 7.52
N VAL A 268 4.85 4.32 7.56
CA VAL A 268 4.17 4.95 6.42
C VAL A 268 4.15 6.47 6.60
N GLU A 269 4.46 7.24 5.57
CA GLU A 269 4.39 8.71 5.58
C GLU A 269 3.84 9.29 4.26
N SER A 270 3.02 10.34 4.33
CA SER A 270 2.60 11.08 3.14
C SER A 270 3.27 12.45 3.08
N PRO A 271 4.26 12.65 2.18
CA PRO A 271 4.88 13.96 1.99
C PRO A 271 4.01 14.94 1.18
N HIS A 272 2.97 14.47 0.49
CA HIS A 272 2.10 15.33 -0.30
C HIS A 272 0.68 14.77 -0.49
N ALA A 273 -0.32 15.58 -0.16
CA ALA A 273 -1.71 15.41 -0.61
C ALA A 273 -2.18 16.73 -1.26
N GLY A 274 -2.82 16.64 -2.43
CA GLY A 274 -3.20 17.81 -3.20
C GLY A 274 -3.58 17.51 -4.65
N ARG A 275 -4.26 18.46 -5.29
CA ARG A 275 -4.71 18.37 -6.71
C ARG A 275 -5.52 17.09 -7.02
N GLY A 276 -6.28 16.60 -6.03
CA GLY A 276 -7.08 15.38 -6.14
C GLY A 276 -6.27 14.07 -6.17
N ARG A 277 -5.08 14.07 -5.57
CA ARG A 277 -4.14 12.94 -5.43
C ARG A 277 -3.42 12.97 -4.08
N TYR A 278 -2.74 11.88 -3.75
CA TYR A 278 -1.75 11.79 -2.67
C TYR A 278 -0.53 10.99 -3.12
N LEU A 279 0.61 11.24 -2.47
CA LEU A 279 1.83 10.45 -2.52
C LEU A 279 2.06 9.88 -1.11
N GLY A 280 2.33 8.59 -1.01
CA GLY A 280 2.68 7.90 0.23
C GLY A 280 3.96 7.10 0.06
N HIS A 281 4.88 7.21 1.00
CA HIS A 281 6.09 6.40 1.08
C HIS A 281 5.98 5.42 2.26
N GLY A 282 6.61 4.25 2.15
CA GLY A 282 6.66 3.25 3.21
C GLY A 282 8.04 2.62 3.35
N ARG A 283 8.37 2.20 4.58
CA ARG A 283 9.55 1.39 4.90
C ARG A 283 9.14 0.21 5.77
N VAL A 284 9.48 -0.99 5.34
CA VAL A 284 9.19 -2.25 6.05
C VAL A 284 10.43 -2.66 6.82
N HIS A 285 10.29 -2.82 8.13
CA HIS A 285 11.35 -3.25 9.04
C HIS A 285 10.94 -4.53 9.78
N THR A 286 11.93 -5.34 10.12
CA THR A 286 11.87 -6.34 11.20
C THR A 286 11.59 -5.69 12.58
N ALA A 287 11.21 -6.50 13.58
CA ALA A 287 11.07 -6.03 14.96
C ALA A 287 12.36 -5.49 15.60
N ASP A 288 13.54 -5.95 15.18
CA ASP A 288 14.85 -5.41 15.63
C ASP A 288 15.34 -4.22 14.77
N GLY A 289 14.63 -3.89 13.69
CA GLY A 289 14.76 -2.61 12.97
C GLY A 289 15.55 -2.66 11.65
N ARG A 290 16.11 -3.82 11.26
CA ARG A 290 16.69 -4.05 9.93
C ARG A 290 15.63 -3.81 8.85
N LEU A 291 15.99 -3.01 7.84
CA LEU A 291 15.13 -2.66 6.71
C LEU A 291 15.03 -3.84 5.73
N CYS A 292 13.81 -4.21 5.34
CA CYS A 292 13.55 -5.34 4.43
C CYS A 292 12.91 -4.94 3.11
N ALA A 293 12.08 -3.90 3.09
CA ALA A 293 11.51 -3.35 1.86
C ALA A 293 11.19 -1.86 1.97
N VAL A 294 11.02 -1.20 0.83
CA VAL A 294 10.49 0.16 0.71
C VAL A 294 9.39 0.20 -0.34
N PHE A 295 8.43 1.12 -0.19
CA PHE A 295 7.36 1.30 -1.17
C PHE A 295 6.98 2.76 -1.40
N GLU A 296 6.42 3.04 -2.58
CA GLU A 296 5.86 4.33 -2.98
C GLU A 296 4.51 4.11 -3.68
N CYS A 297 3.43 4.67 -3.12
CA CYS A 297 2.10 4.69 -3.71
C CYS A 297 1.73 6.11 -4.16
N LEU A 298 1.32 6.24 -5.42
CA LEU A 298 0.63 7.41 -5.96
C LEU A 298 -0.84 7.06 -6.13
N GLY A 299 -1.71 7.76 -5.41
CA GLY A 299 -3.17 7.53 -5.47
C GLY A 299 -3.98 8.78 -5.80
N MET A 300 -5.24 8.55 -6.15
CA MET A 300 -6.31 9.53 -6.25
C MET A 300 -7.08 9.61 -4.92
N LEU A 301 -7.41 10.82 -4.46
CA LEU A 301 -8.30 11.02 -3.33
C LEU A 301 -9.13 12.30 -3.55
N ARG A 302 -10.47 12.17 -3.56
CA ARG A 302 -11.42 13.25 -3.86
C ARG A 302 -12.74 13.04 -3.11
N ALA A 303 -13.43 14.13 -2.78
CA ALA A 303 -14.86 14.07 -2.51
C ALA A 303 -15.62 13.91 -3.84
N THR A 304 -16.72 13.17 -3.82
CA THR A 304 -17.60 12.95 -4.99
C THR A 304 -19.05 12.85 -4.55
N ALA A 305 -19.98 13.36 -5.35
CA ALA A 305 -21.41 13.17 -5.09
C ALA A 305 -21.79 11.68 -5.09
N ILE A 306 -22.72 11.31 -4.20
CA ILE A 306 -23.47 10.06 -4.28
C ILE A 306 -24.47 10.22 -5.44
N THR A 307 -24.42 9.28 -6.40
CA THR A 307 -25.24 9.25 -7.63
C THR A 307 -26.19 8.08 -7.55
#